data_AF-A0A7K6H573-F1
#
_entry.id   AF-A0A7K6H573-F1
#
_cell.length_a   1.000
_cell.length_b   1.000
_cell.length_c   1.000
_cell.angle_alpha   90.00
_cell.angle_beta   90.00
_cell.angle_gamma   90.00
#
_symmetry.space_group_name_H-M   'P 1'
#
loop_
_entity.id
_entity.type
_entity.pdbx_description
1 polymer ?
#
loop_
_entity_poly.entity_id
_entity_poly.type
_entity_poly.pdbx_seq_one_letter_code
_entity_poly.pdbx_strand_id
1 'polypeptide(L)' 'MQNDAGEFVDLYVPRKCSASNRIIGAKDHASIQINISEVS' A
#
# COMPACT_ATOMS: atom_id res chain seq x y z
N MET A 1 -4.56 -2.00 11.33
CA MET A 1 -5.25 -1.51 12.54
C MET A 1 -5.02 -2.55 13.63
N GLN A 2 -4.74 -2.11 14.87
CA GLN A 2 -4.60 -2.99 16.01
C GLN A 2 -5.81 -2.84 16.95
N ASN A 3 -6.26 -3.93 17.56
CA ASN A 3 -7.22 -3.89 18.66
C ASN A 3 -6.52 -3.54 19.99
N ASP A 4 -7.27 -3.42 21.09
CA ASP A 4 -6.72 -3.10 22.42
C ASP A 4 -5.78 -4.17 22.98
N ALA A 5 -5.84 -5.40 22.45
CA ALA A 5 -4.92 -6.50 22.77
C ALA A 5 -3.62 -6.46 21.93
N GLY A 6 -3.47 -5.47 21.03
CA GLY A 6 -2.30 -5.31 20.16
C GLY A 6 -2.31 -6.20 18.92
N GLU A 7 -3.40 -6.91 18.64
CA GLU A 7 -3.51 -7.82 17.51
C GLU A 7 -3.90 -7.06 16.23
N PHE A 8 -3.28 -7.41 15.10
CA PHE A 8 -3.65 -6.85 13.81
C PHE A 8 -4.96 -7.46 13.32
N VAL A 9 -5.99 -6.63 13.21
CA VAL A 9 -7.35 -7.07 12.82
C VAL A 9 -7.69 -6.79 11.35
N ASP A 10 -6.86 -6.01 10.65
CA ASP A 10 -7.09 -5.72 9.23
C ASP A 10 -6.66 -6.90 8.35
N LEU A 11 -7.40 -7.13 7.26
CA LEU A 11 -7.07 -8.17 6.28
C LEU A 11 -5.73 -7.91 5.57
N TYR A 12 -5.39 -6.64 5.31
CA TYR A 12 -4.13 -6.22 4.70
C TYR A 12 -3.88 -4.72 4.93
N VAL A 13 -2.64 -4.29 4.75
CA VAL A 13 -2.26 -2.87 4.71
C VAL A 13 -2.15 -2.43 3.25
N PRO A 14 -2.97 -1.47 2.77
CA PRO A 14 -2.99 -1.08 1.36
C PRO A 14 -1.73 -0.32 0.96
N ARG A 15 -1.42 -0.37 -0.35
CA ARG A 15 -0.32 0.41 -0.93
C ARG A 15 -0.61 1.90 -0.85
N LYS A 16 0.45 2.70 -0.74
CA LYS A 16 0.40 4.15 -0.76
C LYS A 16 1.15 4.68 -1.98
N CYS A 17 0.57 5.65 -2.67
CA CYS A 17 1.24 6.35 -3.76
C CYS A 17 2.46 7.08 -3.20
N SER A 18 3.64 6.85 -3.78
CA SER A 18 4.90 7.46 -3.32
C SER A 18 4.96 8.97 -3.55
N ALA A 19 4.25 9.49 -4.56
CA ALA A 19 4.26 10.91 -4.88
C ALA A 19 3.29 11.74 -4.00
N SER A 20 2.07 11.23 -3.77
CA SER A 20 0.99 12.01 -3.13
C SER A 20 0.61 11.54 -1.73
N ASN A 21 1.17 10.42 -1.25
CA ASN A 21 0.77 9.75 -0.01
C ASN A 21 -0.69 9.27 0.06
N ARG A 22 -1.43 9.29 -1.06
CA ARG A 22 -2.79 8.77 -1.14
C ARG A 22 -2.81 7.24 -1.07
N ILE A 23 -3.79 6.67 -0.36
CA ILE A 23 -4.02 5.23 -0.32
C ILE A 23 -4.56 4.75 -1.68
N ILE A 24 -4.00 3.67 -2.20
CA ILE A 24 -4.44 3.01 -3.44
C ILE A 24 -5.51 1.98 -3.06
N GLY A 25 -6.73 2.18 -3.54
CA GLY A 25 -7.86 1.28 -3.27
C GLY A 25 -7.78 -0.03 -4.07
N ALA A 26 -8.42 -1.09 -3.56
CA ALA A 26 -8.39 -2.42 -4.18
C ALA A 26 -8.98 -2.48 -5.61
N LYS A 27 -9.92 -1.59 -5.94
CA LYS A 27 -10.57 -1.48 -7.27
C LYS A 27 -10.02 -0.32 -8.10
N ASP A 28 -8.93 0.31 -7.68
CA ASP A 28 -8.27 1.34 -8.48
C ASP A 28 -7.45 0.67 -9.59
N HIS A 29 -8.06 0.55 -10.77
CA HIS A 29 -7.45 -0.04 -11.95
C HIS A 29 -6.59 0.95 -12.76
N ALA A 30 -6.61 2.24 -12.41
CA ALA A 30 -5.78 3.25 -13.07
C ALA A 30 -4.38 3.36 -12.44
N SER A 31 -4.25 2.97 -11.16
CA SER A 31 -2.97 2.91 -10.46
C SER A 31 -2.06 1.82 -11.02
N ILE A 32 -0.80 2.19 -11.33
CA ILE A 32 0.24 1.27 -11.80
C ILE A 32 1.40 1.16 -10.82
N GLN A 33 2.26 0.16 -11.00
CA GLN A 33 3.54 0.04 -10.31
C GLN A 33 4.68 0.10 -11.33
N ILE A 34 5.69 0.90 -11.02
CA ILE A 34 6.88 1.06 -11.86
C ILE A 34 8.06 0.46 -11.10
N ASN A 35 8.75 -0.50 -11.70
CA ASN A 35 9.96 -1.10 -11.16
C ASN A 35 11.16 -0.61 -11.98
N ILE A 36 12.21 -0.14 -11.30
CA ILE A 36 13.43 0.39 -11.93
C ILE A 36 14.60 -0.51 -11.51
N SER A 37 15.39 -0.98 -12.47
CA SER A 37 16.59 -1.78 -12.21
C SER A 37 17.74 -0.90 -11.73
N GLU A 38 18.48 -1.36 -10.73
CA GLU A 38 19.75 -0.77 -10.31
C GLU A 38 20.87 -1.22 -11.27
N VAL A 39 21.81 -0.32 -11.58
CA VAL A 39 22.98 -0.62 -12.40
C VAL A 39 24.18 -0.73 -11.47
N SER A 40 24.77 -1.92 -11.41
CA SER A 40 25.98 -2.25 -10.64
C SER A 40 27.25 -1.67 -11.24
#